data_AF-A0A6V7XNH0-F1
#
_entry.id   AF-A0A6V7XNH0-F1
#
_cell.length_a   1.000
_cell.length_b   1.000
_cell.length_c   1.000
_cell.angle_alpha   90.00
_cell.angle_beta   90.00
_cell.angle_gamma   90.00
#
_symmetry.space_group_name_H-M   'P 1'
#
loop_
_entity.id
_entity.type
_entity.pdbx_description
1 polymer ?
#
loop_
_entity_poly.entity_id
_entity_poly.type
_entity_poly.pdbx_seq_one_letter_code
_entity_poly.pdbx_strand_id
1 'polypeptide(L)'
;MREFNILLNILLNEGNKISQVYINRPNKYFVVLCNQILHHMETSKDCAKMVPNIVFNSTKWPTLNIRGIEKNNSTNFRSTKEYEITNIHNSNLKFSLRLHVFTFRRSNPISEVIIKRIIN
;
A
#
# COMPACT_ATOMS: atom_id res chain seq x y z
N MET A 1 -6.66 -4.74 18.85
CA MET A 1 -7.49 -3.66 18.26
C MET A 1 -6.89 -2.28 18.50
N ARG A 2 -6.45 -1.95 19.73
CA ARG A 2 -5.79 -0.66 20.04
C ARG A 2 -4.55 -0.35 19.18
N GLU A 3 -3.61 -1.28 19.06
CA GLU A 3 -2.38 -1.11 18.27
C GLU A 3 -2.65 -0.89 16.77
N PHE A 4 -3.67 -1.59 16.24
CA PHE A 4 -4.11 -1.43 14.86
C PHE A 4 -4.61 -0.01 14.60
N ASN A 5 -5.44 0.53 15.49
CA ASN A 5 -5.98 1.89 15.37
C ASN A 5 -4.87 2.94 15.47
N ILE A 6 -3.87 2.74 16.34
CA ILE A 6 -2.73 3.64 16.47
C ILE A 6 -1.94 3.67 15.16
N LEU A 7 -1.60 2.50 14.62
CA LEU A 7 -0.84 2.40 13.37
C LEU A 7 -1.60 3.04 12.20
N LEU A 8 -2.90 2.75 12.05
CA LEU A 8 -3.72 3.37 11.03
C LEU A 8 -3.72 4.90 11.16
N ASN A 9 -3.89 5.43 12.37
CA ASN A 9 -3.89 6.86 12.60
C ASN A 9 -2.56 7.51 12.21
N ILE A 10 -1.43 6.88 12.54
CA ILE A 10 -0.10 7.35 12.13
C ILE A 10 -0.01 7.39 10.59
N LEU A 11 -0.40 6.31 9.91
CA LEU A 11 -0.29 6.21 8.46
C LEU A 11 -1.17 7.24 7.73
N LEU A 12 -2.33 7.57 8.28
CA LEU A 12 -3.29 8.46 7.63
C LEU A 12 -3.11 9.94 7.99
N ASN A 13 -2.57 10.27 9.17
CA ASN A 13 -2.61 11.64 9.69
C ASN A 13 -1.25 12.25 10.06
N GLU A 14 -0.17 11.47 10.12
CA GLU A 14 1.15 11.93 10.59
C GLU A 14 2.21 12.04 9.46
N GLY A 15 1.77 12.04 8.19
CA GLY A 15 2.61 12.11 7.00
C GLY A 15 3.36 13.43 6.82
N ASN A 16 2.95 14.49 7.52
CA ASN A 16 3.73 15.73 7.61
C ASN A 16 5.00 15.58 8.47
N LYS A 17 5.04 14.58 9.36
CA LYS A 17 6.20 14.27 10.21
C LYS A 17 6.96 13.04 9.71
N ILE A 18 6.27 12.12 9.03
CA ILE A 18 6.81 10.83 8.62
C ILE A 18 6.71 10.69 7.10
N SER A 19 7.86 10.76 6.43
CA SER A 19 7.94 10.62 4.97
C SER A 19 7.81 9.17 4.50
N GLN A 20 8.16 8.20 5.35
CA GLN A 20 8.07 6.78 5.01
C GLN A 20 7.82 5.92 6.25
N VAL A 21 6.97 4.90 6.07
CA VAL A 21 6.81 3.80 7.04
C VAL A 21 7.13 2.47 6.38
N TYR A 22 7.98 1.67 7.03
CA TYR A 22 8.31 0.30 6.63
C TYR A 22 7.88 -0.68 7.71
N ILE A 23 7.05 -1.66 7.34
CA ILE A 23 6.53 -2.68 8.27
C ILE A 23 6.95 -4.06 7.77
N ASN A 24 7.82 -4.70 8.53
CA ASN A 24 8.26 -6.07 8.27
C ASN A 24 7.36 -7.07 8.99
N ARG A 25 6.96 -8.12 8.28
CA ARG A 25 6.12 -9.22 8.79
C ARG A 25 4.89 -8.69 9.56
N PRO A 26 4.00 -7.94 8.88
CA PRO A 26 2.83 -7.37 9.52
C PRO A 26 1.94 -8.49 10.11
N ASN A 27 1.25 -8.16 11.19
CA ASN A 27 0.41 -9.13 11.90
C ASN A 27 -0.84 -9.55 11.08
N LYS A 28 -1.71 -10.38 11.67
CA LYS A 28 -2.93 -10.90 11.03
C LYS A 28 -3.89 -9.84 10.47
N TYR A 29 -3.78 -8.58 10.87
CA TYR A 29 -4.63 -7.47 10.42
C TYR A 29 -4.06 -6.74 9.18
N PHE A 30 -2.93 -7.18 8.64
CA PHE A 30 -2.27 -6.61 7.46
C PHE A 30 -3.23 -6.31 6.30
N VAL A 31 -4.04 -7.29 5.90
CA VAL A 31 -4.97 -7.15 4.78
C VAL A 31 -6.03 -6.08 5.05
N VAL A 32 -6.57 -6.06 6.27
CA VAL A 32 -7.55 -5.06 6.70
C VAL A 32 -6.93 -3.67 6.70
N LEU A 33 -5.69 -3.55 7.18
CA LEU A 33 -4.95 -2.28 7.20
C LEU A 33 -4.76 -1.74 5.78
N CYS A 34 -4.27 -2.57 4.86
CA CYS A 34 -4.10 -2.16 3.46
C CYS A 34 -5.42 -1.71 2.83
N ASN A 35 -6.50 -2.47 3.02
CA ASN A 35 -7.81 -2.11 2.46
C ASN A 35 -8.36 -0.80 3.05
N GLN A 36 -8.11 -0.51 4.33
CA GLN A 36 -8.50 0.78 4.92
C GLN A 36 -7.67 1.94 4.38
N ILE A 37 -6.36 1.74 4.16
CA ILE A 37 -5.50 2.75 3.52
C ILE A 37 -5.98 2.99 2.08
N LEU A 38 -6.27 1.93 1.32
CA LEU A 38 -6.80 2.03 -0.04
C LEU A 38 -8.11 2.81 -0.07
N HIS A 39 -9.06 2.44 0.78
CA HIS A 39 -10.33 3.15 0.89
C HIS A 39 -10.14 4.63 1.22
N HIS A 40 -9.24 4.95 2.16
CA HIS A 40 -8.96 6.34 2.52
C HIS A 40 -8.34 7.13 1.36
N MET A 41 -7.43 6.53 0.59
CA MET A 41 -6.85 7.16 -0.61
C MET A 41 -7.92 7.48 -1.67
N GLU A 42 -8.90 6.61 -1.83
CA GLU A 42 -10.00 6.80 -2.79
C GLU A 42 -10.99 7.87 -2.31
N THR A 43 -11.39 7.87 -1.04
CA THR A 43 -12.59 8.59 -0.56
C THR A 43 -12.32 9.76 0.39
N SER A 44 -11.12 9.91 0.95
CA SER A 44 -10.84 11.00 1.89
C SER A 44 -10.65 12.32 1.15
N LYS A 45 -11.18 13.41 1.73
CA LYS A 45 -10.92 14.77 1.25
C LYS A 45 -9.56 15.30 1.70
N ASP A 46 -9.07 14.82 2.84
CA ASP A 46 -7.81 15.25 3.43
C ASP A 46 -6.83 14.08 3.41
N CYS A 47 -6.29 13.81 2.23
CA CYS A 47 -5.20 12.86 2.07
C CYS A 47 -3.84 13.52 2.26
N ALA A 48 -3.73 14.85 2.38
CA ALA A 48 -2.43 15.54 2.41
C ALA A 48 -1.56 15.08 3.58
N LYS A 49 -2.21 14.76 4.70
CA LYS A 49 -1.61 14.29 5.95
C LYS A 49 -1.24 12.80 5.96
N MET A 50 -1.60 12.04 4.92
CA MET A 50 -1.23 10.64 4.83
C MET A 50 0.28 10.49 4.60
N VAL A 51 0.89 9.46 5.18
CA VAL A 51 2.29 9.10 4.91
C VAL A 51 2.46 8.84 3.41
N PRO A 52 3.39 9.53 2.72
CA PRO A 52 3.48 9.47 1.27
C PRO A 52 4.14 8.19 0.75
N ASN A 53 4.84 7.42 1.57
CA ASN A 53 5.46 6.15 1.19
C ASN A 53 5.27 5.09 2.29
N ILE A 54 4.46 4.06 2.03
CA ILE A 54 4.17 2.99 2.97
C ILE A 54 4.58 1.67 2.33
N VAL A 55 5.43 0.92 3.02
CA VAL A 55 5.94 -0.36 2.54
C VAL A 55 5.64 -1.45 3.55
N PHE A 56 5.02 -2.53 3.08
CA PHE A 56 4.77 -3.73 3.86
C PHE A 56 5.51 -4.90 3.22
N ASN A 57 6.30 -5.61 4.03
CA ASN A 57 6.96 -6.84 3.63
C ASN A 57 6.32 -8.03 4.35
N SER A 58 5.72 -8.93 3.60
CA SER A 58 4.97 -10.08 4.10
C SER A 58 5.36 -11.36 3.37
N THR A 59 5.23 -12.51 4.00
CA THR A 59 5.35 -13.82 3.33
C THR A 59 4.04 -14.26 2.67
N LYS A 60 2.96 -13.48 2.84
CA LYS A 60 1.63 -13.78 2.29
C LYS A 60 1.21 -12.68 1.33
N TRP A 61 0.70 -13.10 0.18
CA TRP A 61 0.05 -12.22 -0.78
C TRP A 61 -1.30 -11.74 -0.21
N PRO A 62 -1.54 -10.42 -0.10
CA PRO A 62 -2.80 -9.92 0.40
C PRO A 62 -3.86 -9.90 -0.69
N THR A 63 -5.08 -10.29 -0.35
CA THR A 63 -6.26 -10.02 -1.18
C THR A 63 -6.72 -8.59 -0.93
N LEU A 64 -6.46 -7.70 -1.89
CA LEU A 64 -6.75 -6.27 -1.76
C LEU A 64 -7.95 -5.87 -2.62
N ASN A 65 -8.79 -4.97 -2.09
CA ASN A 65 -9.94 -4.40 -2.78
C ASN A 65 -9.50 -3.18 -3.59
N ILE A 66 -8.94 -3.40 -4.77
CA ILE A 66 -8.33 -2.35 -5.58
C ILE A 66 -9.31 -1.93 -6.68
N ARG A 67 -9.62 -0.63 -6.77
CA ARG A 67 -10.42 -0.02 -7.85
C ARG A 67 -9.56 0.92 -8.71
N GLY A 68 -8.42 0.43 -9.16
CA GLY A 68 -7.42 1.18 -9.94
C GLY A 68 -7.14 0.57 -11.31
N ILE A 69 -6.36 1.27 -12.13
CA ILE A 69 -5.92 0.78 -13.44
C ILE A 69 -4.72 -0.16 -13.25
N GLU A 70 -4.87 -1.43 -13.62
CA GLU A 70 -3.81 -2.45 -13.51
C GLU A 70 -2.78 -2.31 -14.64
N LYS A 71 -1.49 -2.26 -14.26
CA LYS A 71 -0.33 -2.40 -15.13
C LYS A 71 0.44 -3.63 -14.67
N ASN A 72 0.58 -4.61 -15.56
CA ASN A 72 1.26 -5.87 -15.26
C ASN A 72 2.64 -5.90 -15.91
N ASN A 73 3.65 -6.21 -15.10
CA ASN A 73 5.00 -6.48 -15.57
C ASN A 73 5.50 -7.76 -14.87
N SER A 74 5.69 -8.83 -15.65
CA SER A 74 6.21 -10.10 -15.15
C SER A 74 7.54 -10.47 -15.80
N THR A 75 8.49 -10.91 -14.99
CA THR A 75 9.70 -11.62 -15.44
C THR A 75 9.74 -13.01 -14.80
N ASN A 76 10.67 -13.86 -15.22
CA ASN A 76 10.81 -15.25 -14.74
C ASN A 76 11.01 -15.39 -13.22
N PHE A 77 11.41 -14.33 -12.52
CA PHE A 77 11.75 -14.36 -11.08
C PHE A 77 10.95 -13.37 -10.24
N ARG A 78 10.19 -12.47 -10.88
CA ARG A 78 9.46 -11.39 -10.22
C ARG A 78 8.15 -11.13 -10.94
N SER A 79 7.05 -11.25 -10.22
CA SER A 79 5.75 -10.76 -10.67
C SER A 79 5.47 -9.41 -10.02
N THR A 80 5.18 -8.39 -10.82
CA THR A 80 4.79 -7.07 -10.33
C THR A 80 3.43 -6.71 -10.89
N LYS A 81 2.53 -6.34 -9.98
CA LYS A 81 1.28 -5.65 -10.33
C LYS A 81 1.35 -4.24 -9.82
N GLU A 82 1.13 -3.27 -10.69
CA GLU A 82 1.04 -1.86 -10.31
C GLU A 82 -0.36 -1.34 -10.59
N TYR A 83 -0.89 -0.55 -9.68
CA TYR A 83 -2.20 0.08 -9.79
C TYR A 83 -2.03 1.58 -9.58
N GLU A 84 -2.63 2.37 -10.47
CA GLU A 84 -2.82 3.79 -10.24
C GLU A 84 -4.20 3.99 -9.60
N ILE A 85 -4.21 4.65 -8.45
CA ILE A 85 -5.42 4.96 -7.68
C ILE A 85 -5.58 6.48 -7.68
N THR A 86 -6.76 6.92 -8.11
CA THR A 86 -7.15 8.34 -8.10
C THR A 86 -8.11 8.61 -6.96
N ASN A 87 -8.00 9.79 -6.36
CA ASN A 87 -8.93 10.22 -5.33
C ASN A 87 -10.21 10.79 -5.98
N ILE A 88 -11.39 10.41 -5.47
CA ILE A 88 -12.67 10.85 -6.05
C ILE A 88 -12.96 12.34 -5.86
N HIS A 89 -12.30 12.98 -4.88
CA HIS A 89 -12.48 14.40 -4.57
C HIS A 89 -11.41 15.29 -5.21
N ASN A 90 -10.26 14.72 -5.62
CA ASN A 90 -9.18 15.45 -6.26
C ASN A 90 -8.45 14.55 -7.29
N SER A 91 -8.78 14.72 -8.57
CA SER A 91 -8.20 13.94 -9.67
C SER A 91 -6.69 14.18 -9.90
N ASN A 92 -6.15 15.30 -9.39
CA ASN A 92 -4.71 15.57 -9.43
C ASN A 92 -3.94 14.79 -8.36
N LEU A 93 -4.64 14.33 -7.31
CA LEU A 93 -4.04 13.50 -6.28
C LEU A 93 -4.06 12.03 -6.72
N LYS A 94 -2.88 11.49 -6.95
CA LYS A 94 -2.70 10.11 -7.41
C LYS A 94 -1.81 9.32 -6.47
N PHE A 95 -2.07 8.02 -6.39
CA PHE A 95 -1.28 7.06 -5.65
C PHE A 95 -0.90 5.89 -6.55
N SER A 96 0.32 5.40 -6.39
CA SER A 96 0.79 4.14 -6.96
C SER A 96 0.76 3.06 -5.88
N LEU A 97 0.04 1.97 -6.15
CA LEU A 97 0.09 0.74 -5.39
C LEU A 97 0.87 -0.29 -6.20
N ARG A 98 2.00 -0.78 -5.68
CA ARG A 98 2.78 -1.86 -6.30
C ARG A 98 2.76 -3.08 -5.40
N LEU A 99 2.50 -4.22 -6.01
CA LEU A 99 2.56 -5.53 -5.39
C LEU A 99 3.68 -6.32 -6.07
N HIS A 100 4.70 -6.71 -5.30
CA HIS A 100 5.81 -7.52 -5.80
C HIS A 100 5.76 -8.92 -5.19
N VAL A 101 5.70 -9.96 -6.02
CA VAL A 101 6.00 -11.33 -5.61
C VAL A 101 7.43 -11.67 -6.05
N PHE A 102 8.25 -12.10 -5.10
CA PHE A 102 9.54 -12.70 -5.38
C PHE A 102 9.42 -14.21 -5.23
N THR A 103 9.45 -14.94 -6.36
CA THR A 103 9.47 -16.41 -6.36
C THR A 103 10.91 -16.88 -6.54
N PHE A 104 11.63 -17.02 -5.43
CA PHE A 104 12.89 -17.74 -5.43
C PHE A 104 12.61 -19.25 -5.39
N ARG A 105 13.18 -20.00 -6.33
CA ARG A 105 13.11 -21.47 -6.31
C ARG A 105 13.70 -21.94 -4.96
N ARG A 106 12.84 -22.43 -4.04
CA ARG A 106 13.14 -23.02 -2.71
C ARG A 106 12.84 -22.18 -1.46
N SER A 107 12.30 -20.96 -1.54
CA SER A 107 11.87 -20.21 -0.35
C SER A 107 10.42 -19.75 -0.45
N ASN A 108 9.77 -19.54 0.71
CA ASN A 108 8.43 -18.95 0.76
C ASN A 108 8.44 -17.62 -0.01
N PRO A 109 7.47 -17.38 -0.90
CA PRO A 109 7.43 -16.16 -1.69
C PRO A 109 7.36 -14.95 -0.77
N ILE A 110 8.25 -13.99 -0.99
CA ILE A 110 8.17 -12.69 -0.32
C ILE A 110 7.24 -11.83 -1.16
N SER A 111 6.28 -11.23 -0.48
CA SER A 111 5.28 -10.31 -1.02
C SER A 111 5.52 -8.93 -0.45
N GLU A 112 5.78 -7.96 -1.31
CA GLU A 112 5.91 -6.56 -0.91
C GLU A 112 4.72 -5.76 -1.43
N VAL A 113 4.11 -4.97 -0.55
CA VAL A 113 3.09 -3.99 -0.90
C VAL A 113 3.66 -2.61 -0.67
N ILE A 114 3.75 -1.83 -1.74
CA ILE A 114 4.27 -0.47 -1.73
C ILE A 114 3.12 0.46 -2.10
N ILE A 115 2.84 1.43 -1.26
CA ILE A 115 1.88 2.50 -1.49
C ILE A 115 2.66 3.80 -1.53
N LYS A 116 2.57 4.53 -2.64
CA LYS A 116 3.28 5.80 -2.84
C LYS A 116 2.35 6.88 -3.34
N ARG A 117 2.35 8.06 -2.72
CA ARG A 117 1.76 9.26 -3.30
C ARG A 117 2.62 9.71 -4.48
N ILE A 118 1.98 10.01 -5.60
CA ILE A 118 2.63 10.58 -6.78
C ILE A 118 2.59 12.10 -6.61
N ILE A 119 3.77 12.73 -6.57
CA ILE A 119 3.92 14.18 -6.56
C ILE A 119 4.34 14.55 -7.98
N ASN A 120 3.47 15.28 -8.68
CA ASN A 120 3.76 15.86 -9.99
C ASN A 120 4.29 17.28 -9.82
#